data_AF-A0AA38VES6-F1
#
_entry.id   AF-A0AA38VES6-F1
#
_cell.length_a   1.000
_cell.length_b   1.000
_cell.length_c   1.000
_cell.angle_alpha   90.00
_cell.angle_beta   90.00
_cell.angle_gamma   90.00
#
_symmetry.space_group_name_H-M   'P 1'
#
loop_
_entity.id
_entity.type
_entity.pdbx_description
1 polymer ?
#
loop_
_entity_poly.entity_id
_entity_poly.type
_entity_poly.pdbx_seq_one_letter_code
_entity_poly.pdbx_strand_id
1 'polypeptide(L)'
;MHVRSILALGLSAASLISAHGNVQVVTGDQGGNGTALGIKGAVVARFGANSQTEKDTTVFGGNANNPTTDGLGKTTANGKLQVSDLADAVASSGTTLPQVSGDGTGSINGTWRIVTSDGTANDKQGNLFAVIDQTGTGAYSNGIQLTATSDMVGNGQGNVVQRSVRRALRAVGIQKRATNVGADAAFSVKIPSGLTCTGSDSASGQSNFCLMKVVNNNNNGPFGGNIAFQIAGASSTSNSTAAKREQPFQA
;
A
#
# COMPACT_ATOMS: atom_id res chain seq x y z
N MET A 1 14.72 -48.20 36.31
CA MET A 1 13.55 -47.41 35.88
C MET A 1 13.97 -45.94 35.79
N HIS A 2 14.16 -45.46 34.55
CA HIS A 2 13.50 -44.26 33.98
C HIS A 2 14.10 -42.89 34.36
N VAL A 3 14.72 -42.27 33.35
CA VAL A 3 15.31 -40.93 33.37
C VAL A 3 14.21 -39.87 33.44
N ARG A 4 14.41 -38.83 34.27
CA ARG A 4 13.54 -37.65 34.33
C ARG A 4 13.97 -36.62 33.28
N SER A 5 13.41 -36.70 32.08
CA SER A 5 13.55 -35.63 31.08
C SER A 5 12.59 -34.48 31.39
N ILE A 6 13.11 -33.33 31.79
CA ILE A 6 12.34 -32.08 31.88
C ILE A 6 12.30 -31.45 30.48
N LEU A 7 11.18 -31.62 29.77
CA LEU A 7 10.91 -30.87 28.53
C LEU A 7 10.34 -29.50 28.90
N ALA A 8 11.15 -28.44 28.73
CA ALA A 8 10.67 -27.07 28.82
C ALA A 8 9.89 -26.71 27.54
N LEU A 9 8.56 -26.68 27.61
CA LEU A 9 7.73 -26.11 26.56
C LEU A 9 7.83 -24.57 26.61
N GLY A 10 8.74 -24.01 25.81
CA GLY A 10 8.73 -22.58 25.51
C GLY A 10 7.47 -22.21 24.74
N LEU A 11 6.48 -21.65 25.43
CA LEU A 11 5.24 -21.19 24.83
C LEU A 11 5.48 -19.86 24.10
N SER A 12 5.98 -19.93 22.87
CA SER A 12 6.10 -18.76 21.99
C SER A 12 4.70 -18.24 21.63
N ALA A 13 4.29 -17.17 22.32
CA ALA A 13 2.99 -16.53 22.16
C ALA A 13 2.92 -15.69 20.86
N ALA A 14 3.08 -16.34 19.70
CA ALA A 14 2.82 -15.75 18.40
C ALA A 14 1.30 -15.65 18.18
N SER A 15 0.67 -14.63 18.77
CA SER A 15 -0.75 -14.29 18.61
C SER A 15 -1.05 -13.71 17.22
N LEU A 16 -0.87 -14.55 16.19
CA LEU A 16 -0.99 -14.16 14.80
C LEU A 16 -2.40 -14.41 14.29
N ILE A 17 -3.12 -13.31 14.22
CA ILE A 17 -4.45 -13.17 13.68
C ILE A 17 -4.33 -11.91 12.85
N SER A 18 -3.82 -11.98 11.61
CA SER A 18 -4.27 -11.11 10.51
C SER A 18 -4.29 -9.53 10.66
N ALA A 19 -4.92 -8.77 9.71
CA ALA A 19 -5.34 -7.34 9.70
C ALA A 19 -6.00 -6.80 8.38
N HIS A 20 -6.97 -5.87 8.47
CA HIS A 20 -7.15 -4.77 7.48
C HIS A 20 -5.82 -4.01 7.39
N GLY A 21 -5.43 -3.47 6.24
CA GLY A 21 -4.15 -2.78 6.16
C GLY A 21 -4.05 -1.68 5.13
N ASN A 22 -3.08 -0.80 5.33
CA ASN A 22 -2.80 0.33 4.46
C ASN A 22 -1.29 0.62 4.34
N VAL A 23 -0.91 1.32 3.28
CA VAL A 23 0.49 1.65 2.97
C VAL A 23 0.81 3.03 3.50
N GLN A 24 1.76 3.12 4.43
CA GLN A 24 1.97 4.31 5.25
C GLN A 24 3.15 5.19 4.82
N VAL A 25 4.23 4.56 4.37
CA VAL A 25 5.44 5.22 3.86
C VAL A 25 5.97 4.38 2.69
N VAL A 26 6.43 5.03 1.63
CA VAL A 26 7.09 4.40 0.47
C VAL A 26 8.26 5.23 -0.05
N THR A 27 9.30 4.54 -0.51
CA THR A 27 10.54 5.13 -1.05
C THR A 27 10.94 4.35 -2.29
N GLY A 28 11.38 5.03 -3.34
CA GLY A 28 11.91 4.39 -4.54
C GLY A 28 13.42 4.12 -4.42
N ASP A 29 13.97 3.23 -5.24
CA ASP A 29 15.41 2.93 -5.22
C ASP A 29 16.30 4.13 -5.59
N GLN A 30 15.76 5.11 -6.32
CA GLN A 30 16.41 6.40 -6.61
C GLN A 30 15.97 7.52 -5.65
N GLY A 31 15.37 7.15 -4.50
CA GLY A 31 14.91 8.08 -3.47
C GLY A 31 13.48 8.58 -3.68
N GLY A 32 13.23 9.82 -3.26
CA GLY A 32 11.87 10.36 -3.11
C GLY A 32 11.10 9.70 -1.96
N ASN A 33 9.95 10.27 -1.59
CA ASN A 33 9.14 9.77 -0.49
C ASN A 33 7.65 9.94 -0.79
N GLY A 34 6.85 8.93 -0.42
CA GLY A 34 5.42 8.90 -0.67
C GLY A 34 4.65 8.28 0.48
N THR A 35 3.33 8.42 0.40
CA THR A 35 2.36 7.63 1.15
C THR A 35 1.23 7.23 0.20
N ALA A 36 0.33 6.34 0.61
CA ALA A 36 -0.81 6.03 -0.23
C ALA A 36 -1.85 7.17 -0.24
N LEU A 37 -2.63 7.27 -1.33
CA LEU A 37 -3.77 8.18 -1.40
C LEU A 37 -4.74 7.93 -0.22
N GLY A 38 -5.23 9.02 0.38
CA GLY A 38 -6.16 8.96 1.51
C GLY A 38 -5.54 8.64 2.88
N ILE A 39 -4.23 8.42 2.98
CA ILE A 39 -3.52 8.30 4.26
C ILE A 39 -3.54 9.64 5.00
N LYS A 40 -3.82 9.59 6.30
CA LYS A 40 -3.82 10.79 7.17
C LYS A 40 -2.71 10.73 8.24
N GLY A 41 -1.95 9.64 8.28
CA GLY A 41 -0.77 9.52 9.13
C GLY A 41 -1.11 9.63 10.62
N ALA A 42 -0.37 10.46 11.36
CA ALA A 42 -0.40 10.51 12.82
C ALA A 42 -1.74 10.94 13.46
N VAL A 43 -2.69 11.51 12.68
CA VAL A 43 -4.02 11.88 13.22
C VAL A 43 -5.01 10.70 13.29
N VAL A 44 -4.68 9.56 12.68
CA VAL A 44 -5.43 8.31 12.84
C VAL A 44 -4.82 7.52 14.00
N ALA A 45 -5.68 7.07 14.92
CA ALA A 45 -5.21 6.38 16.12
C ALA A 45 -4.57 5.04 15.73
N ARG A 46 -3.39 4.72 16.25
CA ARG A 46 -2.74 3.42 15.98
C ARG A 46 -3.38 2.26 16.76
N PHE A 47 -4.01 2.57 17.89
CA PHE A 47 -4.68 1.63 18.79
C PHE A 47 -6.00 2.23 19.27
N GLY A 48 -6.98 1.39 19.62
CA GLY A 48 -8.30 1.84 20.09
C GLY A 48 -9.45 1.06 19.47
N ALA A 49 -10.57 1.73 19.24
CA ALA A 49 -11.70 1.17 18.50
C ALA A 49 -11.47 1.28 16.98
N ASN A 50 -11.94 0.30 16.20
CA ASN A 50 -11.85 0.24 14.74
C ASN A 50 -12.25 1.55 14.04
N SER A 51 -13.33 2.20 14.50
CA SER A 51 -13.80 3.50 13.99
C SER A 51 -12.83 4.69 14.21
N GLN A 52 -11.76 4.49 14.98
CA GLN A 52 -10.68 5.44 15.24
C GLN A 52 -9.38 5.05 14.53
N THR A 53 -9.19 3.76 14.24
CA THR A 53 -7.93 3.20 13.71
C THR A 53 -7.96 2.87 12.21
N GLU A 54 -9.13 2.58 11.63
CA GLU A 54 -9.29 2.20 10.21
C GLU A 54 -9.63 3.39 9.30
N LYS A 55 -9.60 4.62 9.83
CA LYS A 55 -10.15 5.79 9.13
C LYS A 55 -9.54 6.03 7.75
N ASP A 56 -8.24 5.79 7.62
CA ASP A 56 -7.44 5.94 6.41
C ASP A 56 -7.08 4.58 5.76
N THR A 57 -7.77 3.50 6.12
CA THR A 57 -7.63 2.23 5.40
C THR A 57 -8.40 2.29 4.08
N THR A 58 -7.70 2.11 2.95
CA THR A 58 -8.37 2.06 1.65
C THR A 58 -9.01 0.70 1.44
N VAL A 59 -10.31 0.71 1.12
CA VAL A 59 -11.09 -0.47 0.73
C VAL A 59 -11.37 -0.39 -0.77
N PHE A 60 -10.95 -1.40 -1.51
CA PHE A 60 -11.22 -1.53 -2.94
C PHE A 60 -12.50 -2.35 -3.17
N GLY A 61 -13.19 -2.07 -4.27
CA GLY A 61 -14.30 -2.90 -4.74
C GLY A 61 -13.81 -4.10 -5.55
N GLY A 62 -14.72 -5.02 -5.86
CA GLY A 62 -14.45 -6.18 -6.71
C GLY A 62 -14.11 -7.46 -5.95
N ASN A 63 -13.57 -8.44 -6.67
CA ASN A 63 -13.16 -9.72 -6.11
C ASN A 63 -11.79 -9.58 -5.44
N ALA A 64 -11.67 -10.05 -4.20
CA ALA A 64 -10.45 -10.00 -3.42
C ALA A 64 -9.24 -10.71 -4.07
N ASN A 65 -9.50 -11.72 -4.91
CA ASN A 65 -8.47 -12.44 -5.66
C ASN A 65 -8.24 -11.85 -7.07
N ASN A 66 -8.85 -10.70 -7.40
CA ASN A 66 -8.66 -9.99 -8.66
C ASN A 66 -8.22 -8.52 -8.43
N PRO A 67 -6.92 -8.25 -8.27
CA PRO A 67 -6.42 -6.93 -7.92
C PRO A 67 -6.55 -5.90 -9.06
N THR A 68 -6.78 -6.34 -10.30
CA THR A 68 -6.91 -5.47 -11.49
C THR A 68 -8.28 -4.78 -11.61
N THR A 69 -9.19 -4.94 -10.63
CA THR A 69 -10.46 -4.19 -10.63
C THR A 69 -10.22 -2.68 -10.62
N ASP A 70 -10.84 -1.92 -11.52
CA ASP A 70 -10.63 -0.48 -11.67
C ASP A 70 -11.07 0.35 -10.45
N GLY A 71 -10.44 1.53 -10.33
CA GLY A 71 -10.75 2.55 -9.34
C GLY A 71 -9.84 2.54 -8.11
N LEU A 72 -9.74 3.72 -7.50
CA LEU A 72 -8.83 4.03 -6.38
C LEU A 72 -9.36 3.57 -5.01
N GLY A 73 -10.54 2.95 -4.94
CA GLY A 73 -11.18 2.55 -3.69
C GLY A 73 -11.75 3.73 -2.89
N LYS A 74 -11.92 3.52 -1.58
CA LYS A 74 -12.45 4.51 -0.64
C LYS A 74 -11.86 4.35 0.76
N THR A 75 -11.73 5.45 1.51
CA THR A 75 -11.46 5.42 2.97
C THR A 75 -12.67 5.93 3.74
N THR A 76 -12.68 5.74 5.07
CA THR A 76 -13.74 6.32 5.92
C THR A 76 -13.55 7.82 6.11
N ALA A 77 -12.30 8.32 6.04
CA ALA A 77 -11.95 9.73 6.20
C ALA A 77 -12.23 10.60 4.96
N ASN A 78 -11.90 10.10 3.75
CA ASN A 78 -12.00 10.86 2.49
C ASN A 78 -13.21 10.44 1.64
N GLY A 79 -13.88 9.33 1.96
CA GLY A 79 -14.87 8.74 1.06
C GLY A 79 -14.21 8.11 -0.17
N LYS A 80 -14.80 8.25 -1.36
CA LYS A 80 -14.24 7.71 -2.61
C LYS A 80 -12.98 8.48 -2.98
N LEU A 81 -11.85 7.78 -3.09
CA LEU A 81 -10.58 8.39 -3.44
C LEU A 81 -10.54 8.85 -4.91
N GLN A 82 -9.80 9.93 -5.14
CA GLN A 82 -9.57 10.58 -6.42
C GLN A 82 -8.07 10.80 -6.63
N VAL A 83 -7.64 11.02 -7.87
CA VAL A 83 -6.23 11.31 -8.18
C VAL A 83 -5.79 12.60 -7.47
N SER A 84 -6.69 13.56 -7.27
CA SER A 84 -6.43 14.81 -6.53
C SER A 84 -6.13 14.61 -5.03
N ASP A 85 -6.44 13.45 -4.43
CA ASP A 85 -5.96 13.11 -3.08
C ASP A 85 -4.42 12.95 -3.04
N LEU A 86 -3.74 12.97 -4.19
CA LEU A 86 -2.28 13.01 -4.28
C LEU A 86 -1.71 14.29 -3.65
N ALA A 87 -2.47 15.40 -3.65
CA ALA A 87 -2.06 16.64 -3.00
C ALA A 87 -1.82 16.45 -1.49
N ASP A 88 -2.74 15.76 -0.81
CA ASP A 88 -2.62 15.40 0.61
C ASP A 88 -1.42 14.47 0.87
N ALA A 89 -1.22 13.48 -0.02
CA ALA A 89 -0.13 12.53 0.10
C ALA A 89 1.24 13.22 -0.04
N VAL A 90 1.41 14.04 -1.08
CA VAL A 90 2.63 14.84 -1.34
C VAL A 90 2.88 15.86 -0.23
N ALA A 91 1.83 16.52 0.28
CA ALA A 91 1.95 17.42 1.43
C ALA A 91 2.42 16.69 2.70
N SER A 92 2.10 15.40 2.84
CA SER A 92 2.46 14.57 3.99
C SER A 92 3.83 13.89 3.86
N SER A 93 4.29 13.59 2.65
CA SER A 93 5.55 12.84 2.40
C SER A 93 6.71 13.69 1.86
N GLY A 94 6.43 14.86 1.28
CA GLY A 94 7.39 15.71 0.60
C GLY A 94 7.11 15.83 -0.91
N THR A 95 7.65 16.88 -1.54
CA THR A 95 7.35 17.27 -2.93
C THR A 95 7.90 16.34 -4.01
N THR A 96 8.85 15.46 -3.66
CA THR A 96 9.46 14.50 -4.59
C THR A 96 8.86 13.11 -4.38
N LEU A 97 8.00 12.68 -5.32
CA LEU A 97 7.45 11.33 -5.35
C LEU A 97 8.56 10.26 -5.33
N PRO A 98 8.28 9.01 -4.89
CA PRO A 98 9.19 7.88 -5.05
C PRO A 98 9.75 7.77 -6.48
N GLN A 99 11.08 7.74 -6.62
CA GLN A 99 11.79 7.67 -7.89
C GLN A 99 12.36 6.26 -8.09
N VAL A 100 12.12 5.64 -9.25
CA VAL A 100 12.59 4.27 -9.52
C VAL A 100 13.40 4.13 -10.80
N SER A 101 14.35 3.20 -10.83
CA SER A 101 15.15 2.91 -12.03
C SER A 101 14.30 2.29 -13.14
N GLY A 102 14.30 2.91 -14.33
CA GLY A 102 13.51 2.48 -15.50
C GLY A 102 14.09 1.29 -16.29
N ASP A 103 15.25 0.78 -15.89
CA ASP A 103 16.00 -0.31 -16.54
C ASP A 103 15.55 -1.71 -16.10
N GLY A 104 14.59 -1.82 -15.17
CA GLY A 104 14.10 -3.08 -14.61
C GLY A 104 14.90 -3.59 -13.41
N THR A 105 15.83 -2.79 -12.87
CA THR A 105 16.40 -2.97 -11.53
C THR A 105 15.60 -2.26 -10.44
N GLY A 106 14.73 -1.31 -10.84
CA GLY A 106 14.00 -0.44 -9.92
C GLY A 106 13.09 -1.14 -8.92
N SER A 107 12.87 -0.52 -7.77
CA SER A 107 11.99 -1.02 -6.72
C SER A 107 11.29 0.09 -5.94
N ILE A 108 10.05 -0.19 -5.52
CA ILE A 108 9.37 0.57 -4.46
C ILE A 108 9.45 -0.25 -3.18
N ASN A 109 10.00 0.35 -2.13
CA ASN A 109 10.03 -0.22 -0.79
C ASN A 109 9.08 0.56 0.11
N GLY A 110 8.42 -0.08 1.06
CA GLY A 110 7.44 0.59 1.90
C GLY A 110 7.03 -0.13 3.16
N THR A 111 6.18 0.54 3.94
CA THR A 111 5.62 0.03 5.18
C THR A 111 4.13 -0.26 5.02
N TRP A 112 3.77 -1.52 5.18
CA TRP A 112 2.39 -1.96 5.32
C TRP A 112 2.00 -1.96 6.79
N ARG A 113 0.95 -1.23 7.15
CA ARG A 113 0.38 -1.27 8.50
C ARG A 113 -0.71 -2.30 8.62
N ILE A 114 -0.53 -3.15 9.62
CA ILE A 114 -1.44 -4.17 10.11
C ILE A 114 -2.35 -3.49 11.14
N VAL A 115 -3.50 -2.97 10.68
CA VAL A 115 -4.41 -2.16 11.50
C VAL A 115 -5.14 -3.04 12.52
N THR A 116 -5.93 -3.99 12.04
CA THR A 116 -6.76 -4.91 12.85
C THR A 116 -6.14 -6.30 12.99
N SER A 117 -6.98 -7.32 13.24
CA SER A 117 -6.60 -8.73 13.31
C SER A 117 -7.34 -9.63 12.28
N ASP A 118 -7.77 -9.10 11.12
CA ASP A 118 -8.49 -9.82 10.04
C ASP A 118 -8.07 -9.43 8.58
N GLY A 119 -7.24 -10.23 7.89
CA GLY A 119 -6.58 -9.91 6.61
C GLY A 119 -5.06 -10.18 6.64
N THR A 120 -4.40 -10.32 5.50
CA THR A 120 -3.18 -11.15 5.44
C THR A 120 -2.33 -10.77 4.25
N ALA A 121 -1.17 -11.41 4.10
CA ALA A 121 -0.67 -11.66 2.77
C ALA A 121 -1.60 -12.59 1.96
N ASN A 122 -1.43 -12.58 0.64
CA ASN A 122 -2.31 -13.27 -0.31
C ASN A 122 -2.00 -14.76 -0.42
N ASP A 123 -0.72 -15.11 -0.27
CA ASP A 123 -0.18 -16.47 -0.29
C ASP A 123 0.33 -16.89 1.10
N LYS A 124 1.18 -17.92 1.18
CA LYS A 124 1.82 -18.38 2.43
C LYS A 124 3.19 -17.75 2.65
N GLN A 125 3.71 -17.05 1.66
CA GLN A 125 5.06 -16.52 1.57
C GLN A 125 5.15 -15.09 2.11
N GLY A 126 4.00 -14.42 2.28
CA GLY A 126 3.92 -13.06 2.79
C GLY A 126 3.60 -12.02 1.71
N ASN A 127 3.35 -12.45 0.47
CA ASN A 127 3.21 -11.52 -0.64
C ASN A 127 1.83 -10.84 -0.71
N LEU A 128 1.83 -9.58 -1.12
CA LEU A 128 0.67 -8.79 -1.49
C LEU A 128 0.57 -8.68 -3.03
N PHE A 129 -0.58 -8.28 -3.55
CA PHE A 129 -0.74 -7.99 -4.97
C PHE A 129 -0.30 -6.55 -5.22
N ALA A 130 0.45 -6.34 -6.30
CA ALA A 130 0.68 -5.02 -6.85
C ALA A 130 0.09 -4.93 -8.26
N VAL A 131 -0.43 -3.77 -8.66
CA VAL A 131 -0.85 -3.50 -10.05
C VAL A 131 -0.45 -2.09 -10.41
N ILE A 132 0.35 -1.92 -11.48
CA ILE A 132 0.75 -0.62 -12.00
C ILE A 132 -0.21 -0.18 -13.11
N ASP A 133 -0.87 0.95 -12.89
CA ASP A 133 -1.53 1.73 -13.92
C ASP A 133 -0.58 2.83 -14.43
N GLN A 134 -0.19 2.72 -15.70
CA GLN A 134 0.67 3.65 -16.41
C GLN A 134 0.02 5.00 -16.71
N THR A 135 -1.31 5.07 -16.73
CA THR A 135 -2.08 6.31 -16.96
C THR A 135 -2.23 7.16 -15.71
N GLY A 136 -1.98 6.60 -14.52
CA GLY A 136 -2.16 7.28 -13.24
C GLY A 136 -3.62 7.68 -12.93
N THR A 137 -4.61 7.01 -13.53
CA THR A 137 -6.05 7.31 -13.36
C THR A 137 -6.79 6.33 -12.44
N GLY A 138 -6.19 5.18 -12.14
CA GLY A 138 -6.83 4.05 -11.48
C GLY A 138 -7.37 2.99 -12.45
N ALA A 139 -6.91 2.97 -13.70
CA ALA A 139 -7.30 2.04 -14.76
C ALA A 139 -6.56 0.68 -14.66
N TYR A 140 -6.61 0.07 -13.49
CA TYR A 140 -5.90 -1.17 -13.14
C TYR A 140 -6.28 -2.39 -13.98
N SER A 141 -7.41 -2.37 -14.70
CA SER A 141 -7.84 -3.47 -15.59
C SER A 141 -6.92 -3.64 -16.80
N ASN A 142 -6.26 -2.56 -17.22
CA ASN A 142 -5.23 -2.53 -18.25
C ASN A 142 -3.81 -2.50 -17.65
N GLY A 143 -3.69 -2.66 -16.32
CA GLY A 143 -2.46 -2.50 -15.58
C GLY A 143 -1.56 -3.73 -15.58
N ILE A 144 -0.29 -3.53 -15.25
CA ILE A 144 0.70 -4.59 -15.12
C ILE A 144 0.60 -5.16 -13.70
N GLN A 145 0.11 -6.39 -13.57
CA GLN A 145 0.06 -7.09 -12.29
C GLN A 145 1.46 -7.59 -11.89
N LEU A 146 1.82 -7.35 -10.63
CA LEU A 146 3.09 -7.66 -10.00
C LEU A 146 2.86 -8.27 -8.61
N THR A 147 3.95 -8.70 -7.99
CA THR A 147 3.97 -9.21 -6.62
C THR A 147 4.70 -8.21 -5.73
N ALA A 148 4.09 -7.85 -4.60
CA ALA A 148 4.72 -7.07 -3.53
C ALA A 148 5.17 -8.04 -2.44
N THR A 149 6.47 -8.37 -2.40
CA THR A 149 7.04 -9.24 -1.36
C THR A 149 6.99 -8.53 -0.02
N SER A 150 6.54 -9.20 1.05
CA SER A 150 6.44 -8.58 2.37
C SER A 150 6.73 -9.56 3.50
N ASP A 151 7.22 -9.04 4.63
CA ASP A 151 7.40 -9.79 5.88
C ASP A 151 6.07 -10.09 6.61
N MET A 152 4.93 -9.82 5.97
CA MET A 152 3.61 -10.18 6.47
C MET A 152 3.44 -11.70 6.61
N VAL A 153 2.70 -12.12 7.62
CA VAL A 153 2.33 -13.52 7.78
C VAL A 153 1.12 -13.84 6.88
N GLY A 154 1.28 -14.84 6.02
CA GLY A 154 0.25 -15.34 5.11
C GLY A 154 -0.16 -16.78 5.35
N ASN A 155 -1.34 -17.18 4.89
CA ASN A 155 -1.76 -18.60 4.81
C ASN A 155 -2.23 -19.06 3.43
N GLY A 156 -2.27 -18.17 2.43
CA GLY A 156 -2.75 -18.47 1.08
C GLY A 156 -4.26 -18.65 0.97
N GLN A 157 -5.05 -18.15 1.92
CA GLN A 157 -6.50 -18.31 1.94
C GLN A 157 -7.24 -17.00 2.29
N GLY A 158 -6.56 -15.85 2.28
CA GLY A 158 -7.10 -14.51 2.56
C GLY A 158 -7.73 -14.32 3.95
N ASN A 159 -7.55 -15.29 4.84
CA ASN A 159 -8.14 -15.37 6.17
C ASN A 159 -7.32 -16.35 7.03
N VAL A 160 -6.43 -15.87 7.89
CA VAL A 160 -5.59 -16.75 8.75
C VAL A 160 -6.39 -17.41 9.89
N VAL A 161 -7.60 -16.94 10.24
CA VAL A 161 -8.27 -17.39 11.48
C VAL A 161 -9.71 -17.88 11.31
N GLN A 162 -9.83 -19.18 11.00
CA GLN A 162 -10.84 -20.05 11.63
C GLN A 162 -10.21 -21.35 12.16
N ARG A 163 -9.56 -21.28 13.34
CA ARG A 163 -9.51 -22.47 14.21
C ARG A 163 -10.89 -22.65 14.84
N SER A 164 -11.47 -23.84 14.65
CA SER A 164 -12.85 -24.24 14.99
C SER A 164 -13.36 -23.75 16.36
N VAL A 165 -12.52 -23.80 17.39
CA VAL A 165 -12.85 -23.35 18.77
C VAL A 165 -13.26 -21.88 18.84
N ARG A 166 -12.62 -20.98 18.08
CA ARG A 166 -13.01 -19.56 18.05
C ARG A 166 -14.29 -19.30 17.26
N ARG A 167 -14.70 -20.21 16.36
CA ARG A 167 -15.99 -20.12 15.66
C ARG A 167 -17.14 -20.37 16.64
N ALA A 168 -16.99 -21.35 17.55
CA ALA A 168 -17.94 -21.60 18.63
C ALA A 168 -18.04 -20.39 19.58
N LEU A 169 -16.89 -19.86 20.07
CA LEU A 169 -16.88 -18.70 20.97
C LEU A 169 -17.39 -17.39 20.33
N ARG A 170 -17.26 -17.23 19.00
CA ARG A 170 -17.89 -16.13 18.25
C ARG A 170 -19.40 -16.34 18.07
N ALA A 171 -19.87 -17.58 17.90
CA ALA A 171 -21.30 -17.90 17.81
C ALA A 171 -22.06 -17.62 19.11
N VAL A 172 -21.39 -17.70 20.26
CA VAL A 172 -21.95 -17.34 21.59
C VAL A 172 -21.56 -15.93 22.06
N GLY A 173 -21.02 -15.07 21.20
CA GLY A 173 -20.79 -13.64 21.48
C GLY A 173 -19.61 -13.28 22.39
N ILE A 174 -18.76 -14.24 22.78
CA ILE A 174 -17.71 -14.04 23.81
C ILE A 174 -16.42 -13.39 23.25
N GLN A 175 -16.23 -13.33 21.92
CA GLN A 175 -15.07 -12.63 21.31
C GLN A 175 -15.45 -11.67 20.18
N LYS A 176 -14.84 -10.46 20.21
CA LYS A 176 -14.89 -9.49 19.09
C LYS A 176 -14.27 -10.06 17.82
N ARG A 177 -14.74 -9.57 16.66
CA ARG A 177 -14.35 -10.08 15.33
C ARG A 177 -12.89 -9.80 14.97
N ALA A 178 -12.36 -8.66 15.39
CA ALA A 178 -10.95 -8.29 15.26
C ALA A 178 -10.52 -7.44 16.49
N THR A 179 -9.20 -7.26 16.63
CA THR A 179 -8.50 -6.51 17.67
C THR A 179 -7.44 -5.67 16.97
N ASN A 180 -7.32 -4.38 17.27
CA ASN A 180 -6.27 -3.55 16.68
C ASN A 180 -4.89 -4.06 17.14
N VAL A 181 -4.02 -4.37 16.16
CA VAL A 181 -2.67 -4.88 16.42
C VAL A 181 -1.66 -3.76 16.25
N GLY A 182 -1.90 -2.80 15.35
CA GLY A 182 -1.03 -1.65 15.14
C GLY A 182 0.42 -2.06 14.89
N ALA A 183 0.63 -3.13 14.13
CA ALA A 183 1.94 -3.61 13.72
C ALA A 183 2.29 -3.07 12.33
N ASP A 184 3.57 -3.04 11.99
CA ASP A 184 4.05 -2.66 10.67
C ASP A 184 4.89 -3.82 10.09
N ALA A 185 4.79 -4.06 8.79
CA ALA A 185 5.61 -4.99 8.04
C ALA A 185 6.25 -4.25 6.86
N ALA A 186 7.50 -4.58 6.52
CA ALA A 186 8.13 -4.06 5.31
C ALA A 186 7.56 -4.78 4.07
N PHE A 187 7.48 -4.07 2.95
CA PHE A 187 7.25 -4.69 1.64
C PHE A 187 8.14 -4.07 0.57
N SER A 188 8.37 -4.82 -0.50
CA SER A 188 9.12 -4.39 -1.68
C SER A 188 8.42 -4.86 -2.96
N VAL A 189 8.33 -3.98 -3.96
CA VAL A 189 7.79 -4.28 -5.29
C VAL A 189 8.88 -4.03 -6.32
N LYS A 190 9.25 -5.07 -7.06
CA LYS A 190 10.17 -4.90 -8.20
C LYS A 190 9.43 -4.28 -9.38
N ILE A 191 9.98 -3.21 -9.93
CA ILE A 191 9.41 -2.46 -11.05
C ILE A 191 10.01 -2.99 -12.36
N PRO A 192 9.19 -3.33 -13.38
CA PRO A 192 9.69 -3.77 -14.68
C PRO A 192 10.32 -2.62 -15.48
N SER A 193 11.16 -2.96 -16.46
CA SER A 193 11.69 -2.01 -17.42
C SER A 193 10.62 -1.53 -18.43
N GLY A 194 10.89 -0.42 -19.11
CA GLY A 194 10.05 0.05 -20.22
C GLY A 194 8.71 0.69 -19.83
N LEU A 195 8.48 0.93 -18.54
CA LEU A 195 7.31 1.68 -18.09
C LEU A 195 7.33 3.11 -18.63
N THR A 196 6.21 3.51 -19.22
CA THR A 196 5.91 4.89 -19.62
C THR A 196 4.80 5.40 -18.70
N CYS A 197 5.12 6.33 -17.80
CA CYS A 197 4.18 6.90 -16.85
C CYS A 197 3.61 8.22 -17.40
N THR A 198 2.29 8.33 -17.51
CA THR A 198 1.59 9.49 -18.13
C THR A 198 0.62 10.20 -17.20
N GLY A 199 0.52 9.76 -15.94
CA GLY A 199 -0.35 10.40 -14.93
C GLY A 199 0.04 11.83 -14.64
N SER A 200 -0.99 12.68 -14.48
CA SER A 200 -0.87 14.10 -14.16
C SER A 200 -1.97 14.54 -13.22
N ASP A 201 -1.65 15.38 -12.24
CA ASP A 201 -2.61 15.94 -11.31
C ASP A 201 -2.30 17.41 -11.03
N SER A 202 -3.26 18.28 -11.35
CA SER A 202 -3.15 19.72 -11.11
C SER A 202 -3.25 20.09 -9.63
N ALA A 203 -3.82 19.24 -8.76
CA ALA A 203 -3.96 19.55 -7.34
C ALA A 203 -2.63 19.42 -6.58
N SER A 204 -1.88 18.35 -6.86
CA SER A 204 -0.53 18.11 -6.32
C SER A 204 0.59 18.75 -7.15
N GLY A 205 0.30 19.17 -8.38
CA GLY A 205 1.30 19.65 -9.35
C GLY A 205 2.20 18.55 -9.93
N GLN A 206 1.91 17.27 -9.64
CA GLN A 206 2.72 16.14 -10.10
C GLN A 206 2.35 15.72 -11.52
N SER A 207 3.34 15.27 -12.28
CA SER A 207 3.21 14.76 -13.65
C SER A 207 4.14 13.58 -13.90
N ASN A 208 3.95 12.88 -15.02
CA ASN A 208 4.75 11.71 -15.42
C ASN A 208 4.78 10.59 -14.35
N PHE A 209 3.73 10.47 -13.53
CA PHE A 209 3.63 9.43 -12.50
C PHE A 209 2.80 8.24 -12.96
N CYS A 210 3.16 7.06 -12.47
CA CYS A 210 2.33 5.87 -12.52
C CYS A 210 1.62 5.72 -11.17
N LEU A 211 0.45 5.06 -11.15
CA LEU A 211 -0.20 4.64 -9.90
C LEU A 211 0.00 3.14 -9.69
N MET A 212 0.62 2.76 -8.58
CA MET A 212 0.69 1.37 -8.12
C MET A 212 -0.34 1.12 -7.03
N LYS A 213 -1.33 0.28 -7.30
CA LYS A 213 -2.17 -0.31 -6.25
C LYS A 213 -1.37 -1.40 -5.55
N VAL A 214 -1.37 -1.42 -4.22
CA VAL A 214 -0.90 -2.57 -3.42
C VAL A 214 -2.02 -3.02 -2.51
N VAL A 215 -2.44 -4.29 -2.60
CA VAL A 215 -3.61 -4.83 -1.86
C VAL A 215 -3.46 -6.27 -1.36
N ASN A 216 -4.20 -6.57 -0.29
CA ASN A 216 -4.44 -7.93 0.17
C ASN A 216 -5.70 -8.57 -0.45
N ASN A 217 -5.87 -9.88 -0.30
CA ASN A 217 -7.00 -10.66 -0.81
C ASN A 217 -8.08 -10.93 0.25
N ASN A 218 -8.41 -9.94 1.09
CA ASN A 218 -9.50 -10.07 2.05
C ASN A 218 -10.89 -10.03 1.37
N ASN A 219 -11.73 -11.03 1.63
CA ASN A 219 -13.08 -11.14 1.06
C ASN A 219 -14.08 -10.05 1.52
N ASN A 220 -13.79 -9.30 2.58
CA ASN A 220 -14.58 -8.12 2.99
C ASN A 220 -14.31 -6.89 2.11
N GLY A 221 -13.40 -7.02 1.15
CA GLY A 221 -12.88 -5.97 0.28
C GLY A 221 -11.35 -6.04 0.29
N PRO A 222 -10.66 -6.07 -0.87
CA PRO A 222 -9.21 -5.92 -0.89
C PRO A 222 -8.83 -4.62 -0.18
N PHE A 223 -8.02 -4.70 0.87
CA PHE A 223 -7.51 -3.54 1.60
C PHE A 223 -6.13 -3.17 1.09
N GLY A 224 -5.72 -1.91 1.24
CA GLY A 224 -4.35 -1.48 0.92
C GLY A 224 -4.23 0.01 0.64
N GLY A 225 -3.67 0.36 -0.53
CA GLY A 225 -3.56 1.75 -0.98
C GLY A 225 -3.07 1.91 -2.42
N ASN A 226 -3.17 3.14 -2.94
CA ASN A 226 -2.64 3.55 -4.24
C ASN A 226 -1.43 4.46 -4.03
N ILE A 227 -0.31 4.15 -4.66
CA ILE A 227 0.97 4.85 -4.54
C ILE A 227 1.29 5.55 -5.86
N ALA A 228 1.52 6.85 -5.86
CA ALA A 228 2.11 7.53 -7.01
C ALA A 228 3.64 7.39 -6.97
N PHE A 229 4.26 7.10 -8.11
CA PHE A 229 5.72 7.04 -8.28
C PHE A 229 6.12 7.47 -9.69
N GLN A 230 7.38 7.87 -9.86
CA GLN A 230 7.94 8.32 -11.14
C GLN A 230 9.14 7.47 -11.54
N ILE A 231 9.39 7.33 -12.84
CA ILE A 231 10.65 6.80 -13.35
C ILE A 231 11.72 7.88 -13.22
N ALA A 232 12.82 7.57 -12.54
CA ALA A 232 13.92 8.51 -12.33
C ALA A 232 14.48 9.01 -13.67
N GLY A 233 14.74 10.32 -13.76
CA GLY A 233 15.24 10.96 -14.99
C GLY A 233 14.19 11.24 -16.08
N ALA A 234 12.99 10.63 -16.01
CA ALA A 234 11.92 10.87 -16.98
C ALA A 234 11.26 12.26 -16.85
N SER A 235 11.42 12.95 -15.71
CA SER A 235 10.80 14.26 -15.42
C SER A 235 11.47 15.46 -16.12
N SER A 236 12.23 15.23 -17.20
CA SER A 236 13.08 16.23 -17.88
C SER A 236 12.46 16.85 -19.15
N THR A 237 11.13 16.79 -19.31
CA THR A 237 10.40 17.46 -20.42
C THR A 237 9.52 18.62 -19.94
N SER A 238 9.91 19.30 -18.86
CA SER A 238 9.42 20.66 -18.59
C SER A 238 9.80 21.58 -19.74
N ASN A 239 8.81 22.30 -20.28
CA ASN A 239 9.00 23.25 -21.39
C ASN A 239 10.21 24.16 -21.15
N SER A 240 11.26 23.99 -21.96
CA SER A 240 12.31 24.97 -22.15
C SER A 240 11.73 26.16 -22.90
N THR A 241 10.98 27.00 -22.18
CA THR A 241 10.60 28.33 -22.63
C THR A 241 11.90 29.09 -22.82
N ALA A 242 12.40 29.12 -24.06
CA ALA A 242 13.70 29.69 -24.38
C ALA A 242 13.74 31.14 -23.89
N ALA A 243 14.56 31.41 -22.88
CA ALA A 243 14.76 32.76 -22.38
C ALA A 243 15.22 33.63 -23.56
N LYS A 244 14.42 34.67 -23.88
CA LYS A 244 14.78 35.63 -24.93
C LYS A 244 16.14 36.22 -24.56
N ARG A 245 17.15 35.93 -25.38
CA ARG A 245 18.48 36.53 -25.28
C ARG A 245 18.33 38.05 -25.41
N GLU A 246 18.65 38.78 -24.35
CA GLU A 246 18.67 40.24 -24.39
C GLU A 246 19.68 40.70 -25.45
N GLN A 247 19.23 41.61 -26.32
CA GLN A 247 20.10 42.28 -27.29
C GLN A 247 20.87 43.36 -26.54
N PRO A 248 22.22 43.42 -26.65
CA PRO A 248 22.98 44.48 -26.00
C PRO A 248 22.61 45.84 -26.60
N PHE A 249 22.29 46.79 -25.73
CA PHE A 249 22.06 48.19 -26.09
C PHE A 249 23.33 48.78 -26.71
N GLN A 250 23.26 49.16 -27.98
CA GLN A 250 24.29 49.97 -28.65
C GLN A 250 24.03 51.44 -28.32
N ALA A 251 25.05 52.14 -27.87
CA ALA A 251 25.06 53.58 -27.60
C ALA A 251 25.99 54.28 -28.59
#